data_AF-A0A8S4AIG9-F1
#
_entry.id   AF-A0A8S4AIG9-F1
#
_cell.length_a   1.000
_cell.length_b   1.000
_cell.length_c   1.000
_cell.angle_alpha   90.00
_cell.angle_beta   90.00
_cell.angle_gamma   90.00
#
_symmetry.space_group_name_H-M   'P 1'
#
loop_
_entity.id
_entity.type
_entity.pdbx_description
1 polymer ?
#
loop_
_entity_poly.entity_id
_entity_poly.type
_entity_poly.pdbx_seq_one_letter_code
_entity_poly.pdbx_strand_id
1 'polypeptide(L)'
;MPDARSDPDGGPCRRTYCGRGRQCVLMAETGRAECVCQEKCHPSFVPVCGSDGRFYENHCEVYRTACLERRRIYVVHSKDCFFKVFEQHSLHMM
;
A
#
# COMPACT_ATOMS: atom_id res chain seq x y z
N MET A 1 -16.57 14.92 41.05
CA MET A 1 -15.91 13.93 40.17
C MET A 1 -15.85 14.56 38.78
N PRO A 2 -14.67 14.96 38.28
CA PRO A 2 -14.59 15.60 36.97
C PRO A 2 -14.55 14.52 35.86
N ASP A 3 -15.57 14.51 35.01
CA ASP A 3 -15.66 13.72 33.79
C ASP A 3 -14.63 14.20 32.74
N ALA A 4 -13.41 13.72 32.88
CA ALA A 4 -12.33 13.92 31.92
C ALA A 4 -12.51 12.99 30.71
N ARG A 5 -13.34 13.40 29.73
CA ARG A 5 -13.27 12.87 28.35
C ARG A 5 -13.32 13.97 27.29
N SER A 6 -12.59 15.03 27.53
CA SER A 6 -11.99 15.82 26.45
C SER A 6 -10.77 15.03 25.93
N ASP A 7 -10.90 14.34 24.79
CA ASP A 7 -9.74 13.84 24.01
C ASP A 7 -9.47 14.87 22.90
N PRO A 8 -8.50 15.79 23.07
CA PRO A 8 -8.28 16.90 22.13
C PRO A 8 -7.25 16.58 21.04
N ASP A 9 -6.74 15.34 20.94
CA ASP A 9 -5.62 15.05 20.05
C ASP A 9 -5.71 13.69 19.35
N GLY A 10 -6.45 13.69 18.24
CA GLY A 10 -6.33 12.71 17.16
C GLY A 10 -7.22 11.49 17.27
N GLY A 11 -8.29 11.49 16.47
CA GLY A 11 -9.26 10.39 16.39
C GLY A 11 -8.67 9.00 16.10
N PRO A 12 -9.49 7.95 16.08
CA PRO A 12 -9.05 6.55 16.09
C PRO A 12 -7.95 6.21 15.07
N CYS A 13 -8.00 6.78 13.88
CA CYS A 13 -7.00 6.57 12.83
C CYS A 13 -5.66 7.29 13.05
N ARG A 14 -5.60 8.32 13.89
CA ARG A 14 -4.36 9.03 14.21
C ARG A 14 -3.44 8.23 15.14
N ARG A 15 -4.00 7.33 15.95
CA ARG A 15 -3.23 6.43 16.84
C ARG A 15 -3.12 4.99 16.30
N THR A 16 -3.75 4.69 15.16
CA THR A 16 -3.80 3.33 14.58
C THR A 16 -2.79 3.18 13.46
N TYR A 17 -1.89 2.21 13.58
CA TYR A 17 -0.93 1.85 12.53
C TYR A 17 -1.40 0.62 11.76
N CYS A 18 -1.71 0.79 10.47
CA CYS A 18 -2.27 -0.28 9.63
C CYS A 18 -1.23 -1.13 8.88
N GLY A 19 0.05 -0.82 9.00
CA GLY A 19 1.11 -1.48 8.21
C GLY A 19 1.15 -1.01 6.76
N ARG A 20 2.03 -1.63 5.97
CA ARG A 20 2.28 -1.24 4.57
C ARG A 20 1.16 -1.69 3.65
N GLY A 21 0.81 -0.85 2.65
CA GLY A 21 -0.24 -1.14 1.67
C GLY A 21 -1.67 -1.04 2.22
N ARG A 22 -1.82 -0.51 3.44
CA ARG A 22 -3.10 -0.38 4.13
C ARG A 22 -3.28 1.06 4.60
N GLN A 23 -4.53 1.52 4.63
CA GLN A 23 -4.89 2.81 5.19
C GLN A 23 -5.91 2.62 6.30
N CYS A 24 -5.92 3.56 7.24
CA CYS A 24 -6.96 3.60 8.25
C CYS A 24 -8.16 4.40 7.73
N VAL A 25 -9.34 3.82 7.86
CA VAL A 25 -10.63 4.48 7.60
C VAL A 25 -11.45 4.49 8.88
N LEU A 26 -12.21 5.57 9.09
CA LEU A 26 -13.20 5.63 10.17
C LEU A 26 -14.52 5.07 9.66
N MET A 27 -15.01 4.03 10.33
CA MET A 27 -16.33 3.49 10.04
C MET A 27 -17.39 4.46 10.57
N ALA A 28 -18.18 5.06 9.68
CA ALA A 28 -19.19 6.05 10.03
C ALA A 28 -20.24 5.51 11.00
N GLU A 29 -20.53 4.21 10.94
CA GLU A 29 -21.57 3.54 11.73
C GLU A 29 -21.13 3.24 13.16
N THR A 30 -19.85 2.89 13.34
CA THR A 30 -19.32 2.42 14.64
C THR A 30 -18.35 3.40 15.29
N GLY A 31 -17.91 4.43 14.56
CA GLY A 31 -16.88 5.37 15.00
C GLY A 31 -15.51 4.71 15.23
N ARG A 32 -15.28 3.50 14.71
CA ARG A 32 -14.04 2.73 14.91
C ARG A 32 -13.05 2.95 13.77
N ALA A 33 -11.77 2.88 14.10
CA ALA A 33 -10.69 2.78 13.11
C ALA A 33 -10.63 1.37 12.56
N GLU A 34 -10.66 1.25 11.24
CA GLU A 34 -10.43 0.00 10.53
C GLU A 34 -9.32 0.13 9.51
N CYS A 35 -8.50 -0.92 9.40
CA CYS A 35 -7.40 -0.97 8.46
C CYS A 35 -7.82 -1.70 7.18
N VAL A 36 -8.05 -0.94 6.12
CA VAL A 36 -8.40 -1.47 4.80
C VAL A 36 -7.20 -1.41 3.86
N CYS A 37 -7.24 -2.16 2.76
CA CYS A 37 -6.21 -2.03 1.72
C CYS A 37 -6.26 -0.62 1.12
N GLN A 38 -5.09 -0.09 0.75
CA GLN A 38 -5.05 1.20 0.07
C GLN A 38 -5.85 1.13 -1.25
N GLU A 39 -6.77 2.06 -1.43
CA GLU A 39 -7.57 2.11 -2.65
C GLU A 39 -6.74 2.59 -3.84
N LYS A 40 -5.92 3.62 -3.60
CA LYS A 40 -5.05 4.25 -4.61
C LYS A 40 -3.68 4.57 -4.03
N CYS A 41 -2.66 4.40 -4.85
CA CYS A 41 -1.30 4.85 -4.57
C CYS A 41 -1.01 6.18 -5.25
N HIS A 42 -0.04 6.92 -4.72
CA HIS A 42 0.45 8.12 -5.39
C HIS A 42 1.12 7.72 -6.71
N PRO A 43 0.80 8.40 -7.84
CA PRO A 43 1.46 8.13 -9.11
C PRO A 43 2.95 8.49 -8.97
N SER A 44 3.77 7.47 -8.87
CA SER A 44 5.22 7.58 -8.75
C SER A 44 5.82 6.39 -9.46
N PHE A 45 6.85 6.65 -10.27
CA PHE A 45 7.52 5.61 -11.04
C PHE A 45 8.88 5.33 -10.41
N VAL A 46 8.86 4.43 -9.43
CA VAL A 46 10.05 3.89 -8.77
C VAL A 46 9.95 2.37 -8.89
N PRO A 47 10.32 1.82 -10.07
CA PRO A 47 10.07 0.43 -10.44
C PRO A 47 10.66 -0.56 -9.45
N VAL A 48 9.84 -1.54 -9.03
CA VAL A 48 10.27 -2.62 -8.13
C VAL A 48 9.75 -3.97 -8.59
N CYS A 49 10.50 -5.03 -8.30
CA CYS A 49 10.07 -6.40 -8.53
C CYS A 49 9.49 -6.98 -7.24
N GLY A 50 8.32 -7.60 -7.33
CA GLY A 50 7.75 -8.39 -6.25
C GLY A 50 8.33 -9.79 -6.20
N SER A 51 8.30 -10.40 -5.02
CA SER A 51 8.66 -11.81 -4.79
C SER A 51 7.75 -12.80 -5.54
N ASP A 52 6.65 -12.31 -6.09
CA ASP A 52 5.74 -13.03 -6.97
C ASP A 52 6.17 -12.99 -8.45
N GLY A 53 7.31 -12.38 -8.76
CA GLY A 53 7.86 -12.26 -10.10
C GLY A 53 7.18 -11.20 -10.96
N ARG A 54 6.32 -10.36 -10.36
CA ARG A 54 5.63 -9.27 -11.07
C ARG A 54 6.37 -7.95 -10.89
N PHE A 55 6.22 -7.11 -11.90
CA PHE A 55 6.69 -5.74 -11.88
C PHE A 55 5.63 -4.83 -11.26
N TYR A 56 6.08 -3.87 -10.45
CA TYR A 56 5.23 -2.85 -9.86
C TYR A 56 5.83 -1.47 -10.08
N GLU A 57 4.97 -0.51 -10.38
CA GLU A 57 5.37 0.87 -10.69
C GLU A 57 6.05 1.57 -9.50
N ASN A 58 5.66 1.19 -8.27
CA ASN A 58 6.25 1.69 -7.03
C ASN A 58 6.02 0.73 -5.85
N HIS A 59 6.66 1.03 -4.73
CA HIS A 59 6.52 0.27 -3.48
C HIS A 59 5.07 0.20 -2.97
N CYS A 60 4.27 1.26 -3.15
CA CYS A 60 2.89 1.28 -2.68
C CYS A 60 2.06 0.22 -3.40
N GLU A 61 2.19 0.11 -4.73
CA GLU A 61 1.47 -0.88 -5.53
C GLU A 61 1.79 -2.32 -5.09
N VAL A 62 3.06 -2.66 -4.81
CA VAL A 62 3.43 -3.99 -4.29
C VAL A 62 2.65 -4.32 -3.02
N TYR A 63 2.67 -3.40 -2.04
CA TYR A 63 2.03 -3.65 -0.75
C TYR A 63 0.50 -3.62 -0.84
N ARG A 64 -0.05 -2.79 -1.72
CA ARG A 64 -1.49 -2.75 -2.02
C ARG A 64 -1.94 -4.08 -2.62
N THR A 65 -1.24 -4.59 -3.63
CA THR A 65 -1.54 -5.91 -4.21
C THR A 65 -1.37 -7.03 -3.18
N ALA A 66 -0.33 -6.98 -2.36
CA ALA A 66 -0.16 -7.93 -1.25
C ALA A 66 -1.37 -7.94 -0.30
N CYS A 67 -1.92 -6.76 0.00
CA CYS A 67 -3.13 -6.63 0.82
C CYS A 67 -4.37 -7.21 0.10
N LEU A 68 -4.59 -6.83 -1.16
CA LEU A 68 -5.76 -7.24 -1.95
C LEU A 68 -5.78 -8.75 -2.20
N GLU A 69 -4.63 -9.33 -2.57
CA GLU A 69 -4.48 -10.77 -2.81
C GLU A 69 -4.37 -11.58 -1.50
N ARG A 70 -4.35 -10.90 -0.34
CA ARG A 70 -4.14 -11.51 0.99
C ARG A 70 -2.89 -12.40 1.04
N ARG A 71 -1.85 -11.99 0.33
CA ARG A 71 -0.62 -12.77 0.14
C ARG A 71 0.59 -11.90 0.45
N ARG A 72 1.62 -12.49 1.05
CA ARG A 72 2.84 -11.76 1.40
C ARG A 72 3.71 -11.58 0.16
N ILE A 73 3.72 -10.37 -0.40
CA ILE A 73 4.62 -9.97 -1.49
C ILE A 73 5.64 -8.98 -0.90
N TYR A 74 6.91 -9.26 -1.08
CA TYR A 74 8.00 -8.38 -0.67
C TYR A 74 8.84 -7.99 -1.88
N VAL A 75 9.49 -6.83 -1.80
CA VAL A 75 10.35 -6.35 -2.88
C VAL A 75 11.61 -7.21 -2.94
N VAL A 76 11.97 -7.65 -4.14
CA VAL A 76 13.18 -8.40 -4.44
C VAL A 76 14.04 -7.66 -5.44
N HIS A 77 15.36 -7.81 -5.31
CA HIS A 77 16.30 -7.31 -6.30
C HIS A 77 16.58 -8.40 -7.32
N SER A 78 15.64 -8.62 -8.25
CA SER A 78 15.81 -9.57 -9.36
C SER A 78 16.13 -8.83 -10.65
N LYS A 79 17.32 -9.10 -11.23
CA LYS A 79 17.73 -8.54 -12.53
C LYS A 79 16.74 -8.91 -13.65
N ASP A 80 16.13 -10.09 -13.58
CA ASP A 80 15.19 -10.61 -14.59
C ASP A 80 13.91 -9.79 -14.69
N CYS A 81 13.43 -9.26 -13.57
CA CYS A 81 12.30 -8.33 -13.56
C CYS A 81 12.65 -7.01 -14.24
N PHE A 82 13.88 -6.51 -14.05
CA PHE A 82 14.33 -5.28 -14.71
C PHE A 82 14.38 -5.47 -16.23
N PHE A 83 14.82 -6.63 -16.74
CA PHE A 83 14.84 -6.89 -18.18
C PHE A 83 13.43 -6.91 -18.80
N LYS A 84 12.40 -7.39 -18.09
CA LYS A 84 11.02 -7.31 -18.57
C LYS A 84 10.47 -5.89 -18.70
N VAL A 85 10.96 -4.94 -17.88
CA VAL A 85 10.63 -3.51 -18.04
C VAL A 85 11.17 -2.98 -19.36
N PHE A 86 12.39 -3.39 -19.72
CA PHE A 86 13.02 -2.99 -20.98
C PHE A 86 12.34 -3.63 -22.20
N GLU A 87 11.91 -4.89 -22.15
CA GLU A 87 11.15 -5.51 -23.26
C GLU A 87 9.79 -4.83 -23.51
N GLN A 88 9.08 -4.40 -22.45
CA GLN A 88 7.80 -3.70 -22.59
C GLN A 88 7.97 -2.30 -23.22
N HIS A 89 9.13 -1.66 -23.04
CA HIS A 89 9.50 -0.39 -23.68
C HIS A 89 9.95 -0.54 -25.14
N SER A 90 10.53 -1.68 -25.54
CA SER A 90 10.87 -1.95 -26.95
C SER A 90 9.66 -2.21 -27.85
N LEU A 91 8.50 -2.57 -27.28
CA LEU A 91 7.24 -2.73 -28.01
C LEU A 91 6.47 -1.41 -28.26
N HIS A 92 6.88 -0.29 -27.65
CA HIS A 92 6.27 1.03 -27.88
C HIS A 92 7.09 1.92 -28.85
N MET A 93 8.15 1.38 -29.47
CA MET A 93 8.94 2.05 -30.52
C MET A 93 8.89 1.31 -31.88
N MET A 94 7.84 0.54 -32.15
CA MET A 94 7.47 0.09 -33.51
C MET A 94 6.05 0.52 -33.85
#